data_AF-A0A970BCE3-F1
#
_entry.id   AF-A0A970BCE3-F1
#
_cell.length_a   1.000
_cell.length_b   1.000
_cell.length_c   1.000
_cell.angle_alpha   90.00
_cell.angle_beta   90.00
_cell.angle_gamma   90.00
#
_symmetry.space_group_name_H-M   'P 1'
#
loop_
_entity.id
_entity.type
_entity.pdbx_description
1 polymer ?
#
loop_
_entity_poly.entity_id
_entity_poly.type
_entity_poly.pdbx_seq_one_letter_code
_entity_poly.pdbx_strand_id
1 'polypeptide(L)'
;MEIDFWKIFIYDQNAPLIFTRFFFWAFFAVVLLGYTFLANKRLSRSLYLLVFSLFFYYKSSGFFFFLLIFSTFCDYYIGKWIYNSQNEKKRKWLVALSVFINLGVLAYFKYSYFIVDAANQMFGTSFVTRNYLAEFSNLLTGSSFDTSKIFLPVGISFYTFQTISYIVDVYRKQLKAVDSIIDFGFYVSFFPQLVAGPIVRAADFIPQIYQKYKLSRYEFGMAIFFVLRGLIKKIMIGDYIAVNFVDRIFANPDMYTG
;
A
#
# COMPACT_ATOMS: atom_id res chain seq x y z
N MET A 1 -32.85 6.82 -13.05
CA MET A 1 -31.38 6.80 -12.82
C MET A 1 -31.02 5.34 -12.55
N GLU A 2 -30.63 4.60 -13.59
CA GLU A 2 -30.15 3.23 -13.40
C GLU A 2 -28.81 3.30 -12.66
N ILE A 3 -28.80 2.83 -11.41
CA ILE A 3 -27.56 2.59 -10.68
C ILE A 3 -26.94 1.37 -11.36
N ASP A 4 -25.99 1.61 -12.25
CA ASP A 4 -25.21 0.55 -12.87
C ASP A 4 -24.30 -0.07 -11.81
N PHE A 5 -24.78 -1.13 -11.15
CA PHE A 5 -24.12 -1.81 -10.03
C PHE A 5 -22.70 -2.27 -10.39
N TRP A 6 -22.39 -2.47 -11.67
CA TRP A 6 -21.06 -2.85 -12.12
C TRP A 6 -20.01 -1.76 -11.96
N LYS A 7 -20.40 -0.47 -12.06
CA LYS A 7 -19.49 0.66 -11.86
C LYS A 7 -18.92 0.73 -10.44
N ILE A 8 -19.60 0.12 -9.48
CA ILE A 8 -19.14 0.04 -8.09
C ILE A 8 -17.83 -0.76 -7.98
N PHE A 9 -17.65 -1.78 -8.83
CA PHE A 9 -16.49 -2.67 -8.77
C PHE A 9 -15.32 -2.20 -9.65
N ILE A 10 -15.55 -1.27 -10.57
CA ILE A 10 -14.54 -0.77 -11.52
C ILE A 10 -13.74 0.37 -10.88
N TYR A 11 -12.43 0.41 -11.07
CA TYR A 11 -11.59 1.52 -10.63
C TYR A 11 -12.06 2.85 -11.21
N ASP A 12 -12.22 3.87 -10.36
CA ASP A 12 -12.54 5.24 -10.74
C ASP A 12 -11.61 6.20 -9.99
N GLN A 13 -10.82 6.96 -10.75
CA GLN A 13 -9.85 7.91 -10.22
C GLN A 13 -10.50 9.05 -9.44
N ASN A 14 -11.76 9.39 -9.74
CA ASN A 14 -12.49 10.48 -9.08
C ASN A 14 -13.23 10.03 -7.81
N ALA A 15 -13.33 8.71 -7.58
CA ALA A 15 -14.04 8.13 -6.44
C ALA A 15 -13.20 7.09 -5.67
N PRO A 16 -12.03 7.47 -5.13
CA PRO A 16 -11.23 6.56 -4.32
C PRO A 16 -11.96 6.13 -3.04
N LEU A 17 -11.62 4.95 -2.53
CA LEU A 17 -12.11 4.40 -1.26
C LEU A 17 -11.55 5.17 -0.05
N ILE A 18 -12.09 6.37 0.19
CA ILE A 18 -11.73 7.20 1.34
C ILE A 18 -12.68 6.90 2.51
N PHE A 19 -12.14 6.86 3.73
CA PHE A 19 -12.89 6.57 4.95
C PHE A 19 -13.99 7.58 5.32
N THR A 20 -14.02 8.75 4.67
CA THR A 20 -15.10 9.75 4.79
C THR A 20 -16.29 9.44 3.89
N ARG A 21 -16.17 8.50 2.94
CA ARG A 21 -17.25 8.12 2.02
C ARG A 21 -18.01 6.91 2.52
N PHE A 22 -19.32 6.86 2.26
CA PHE A 22 -20.19 5.73 2.61
C PHE A 22 -19.68 4.39 2.05
N PHE A 23 -19.14 4.40 0.83
CA PHE A 23 -18.67 3.19 0.16
C PHE A 23 -17.55 2.47 0.94
N PHE A 24 -16.68 3.21 1.62
CA PHE A 24 -15.67 2.62 2.51
C PHE A 24 -16.32 1.87 3.68
N TRP A 25 -17.34 2.46 4.33
CA TRP A 25 -18.02 1.84 5.46
C TRP A 25 -18.81 0.59 5.06
N ALA A 26 -19.44 0.61 3.89
CA ALA A 26 -20.09 -0.56 3.31
C ALA A 26 -19.08 -1.69 3.05
N PHE A 27 -17.97 -1.37 2.38
CA PHE A 27 -16.85 -2.30 2.17
C PHE A 27 -16.33 -2.86 3.50
N PHE A 28 -16.05 -1.99 4.47
CA PHE A 28 -15.51 -2.36 5.78
C PHE A 28 -16.47 -3.28 6.56
N ALA A 29 -17.78 -3.00 6.51
CA ALA A 29 -18.78 -3.87 7.12
C ALA A 29 -18.79 -5.27 6.49
N VAL A 30 -18.70 -5.37 5.16
CA VAL A 30 -18.57 -6.66 4.46
C VAL A 30 -17.30 -7.39 4.90
N VAL A 31 -16.16 -6.68 4.96
CA VAL A 31 -14.89 -7.26 5.44
C VAL A 31 -15.06 -7.83 6.86
N LEU A 32 -15.63 -7.06 7.79
CA LEU A 32 -15.81 -7.51 9.16
C LEU A 32 -16.76 -8.70 9.28
N LEU A 33 -17.90 -8.67 8.57
CA LEU A 33 -18.86 -9.78 8.57
C LEU A 33 -18.22 -11.08 8.09
N GLY A 34 -17.56 -11.05 6.92
CA GLY A 34 -16.88 -12.24 6.39
C GLY A 34 -15.71 -12.68 7.29
N TYR A 35 -14.99 -11.74 7.90
CA TYR A 35 -13.97 -12.06 8.90
C TYR A 35 -14.55 -12.80 10.10
N THR A 36 -15.72 -12.39 10.63
CA THR A 36 -16.38 -13.08 11.76
C THR A 36 -16.69 -14.54 11.44
N PHE A 37 -17.19 -14.83 10.23
CA PHE A 37 -17.49 -16.21 9.82
C PHE A 37 -16.25 -17.07 9.58
N LEU A 38 -15.14 -16.45 9.15
CA LEU A 38 -13.89 -17.14 8.80
C LEU A 38 -12.84 -17.11 9.92
N ALA A 39 -13.10 -16.43 11.03
CA ALA A 39 -12.13 -16.12 12.07
C ALA A 39 -11.37 -17.34 12.63
N ASN A 40 -12.05 -18.49 12.70
CA ASN A 40 -11.51 -19.74 13.24
C ASN A 40 -10.70 -20.55 12.21
N LYS A 41 -10.84 -20.26 10.91
CA LYS A 41 -10.15 -20.97 9.81
C LYS A 41 -8.99 -20.11 9.31
N ARG A 42 -7.79 -20.31 9.88
CA ARG A 42 -6.61 -19.46 9.60
C ARG A 42 -6.37 -19.22 8.10
N LEU A 43 -6.29 -20.28 7.29
CA LEU A 43 -5.99 -20.13 5.87
C LEU A 43 -7.08 -19.33 5.14
N SER A 44 -8.35 -19.66 5.40
CA SER A 44 -9.49 -18.96 4.81
C SER A 44 -9.53 -17.49 5.25
N ARG A 45 -9.20 -17.20 6.51
CA ARG A 45 -9.09 -15.84 7.05
C ARG A 45 -8.00 -15.03 6.36
N SER A 46 -6.78 -15.57 6.25
CA SER A 46 -5.68 -14.90 5.57
C SER A 46 -5.98 -14.67 4.10
N LEU A 47 -6.53 -15.67 3.41
CA LEU A 47 -6.91 -15.55 2.00
C LEU A 47 -8.02 -14.53 1.79
N TYR A 48 -9.05 -14.54 2.64
CA TYR A 48 -10.13 -13.56 2.61
C TYR A 48 -9.60 -12.14 2.77
N LEU A 49 -8.78 -11.89 3.80
CA LEU A 49 -8.21 -10.57 4.04
C LEU A 49 -7.24 -10.14 2.94
N LEU A 50 -6.46 -11.08 2.37
CA LEU A 50 -5.63 -10.81 1.19
C LEU A 50 -6.47 -10.35 0.00
N VAL A 51 -7.52 -11.09 -0.36
CA VAL A 51 -8.37 -10.77 -1.52
C VAL A 51 -9.04 -9.41 -1.35
N PHE A 52 -9.63 -9.15 -0.19
CA PHE A 52 -10.27 -7.86 0.09
C PHE A 52 -9.25 -6.71 0.16
N SER A 53 -8.03 -6.97 0.63
CA SER A 53 -6.95 -5.98 0.64
C SER A 53 -6.45 -5.65 -0.77
N LEU A 54 -6.28 -6.66 -1.62
CA LEU A 54 -5.94 -6.47 -3.04
C LEU A 54 -7.05 -5.74 -3.78
N PHE A 55 -8.32 -6.06 -3.52
CA PHE A 55 -9.46 -5.35 -4.08
C PHE A 55 -9.49 -3.88 -3.65
N PHE A 56 -9.27 -3.60 -2.36
CA PHE A 56 -9.15 -2.24 -1.86
C PHE A 56 -8.04 -1.47 -2.57
N TYR A 57 -6.89 -2.11 -2.77
CA TYR A 57 -5.77 -1.49 -3.49
C TYR A 57 -6.10 -1.24 -4.95
N TYR A 58 -6.71 -2.19 -5.65
CA TYR A 58 -7.17 -2.02 -7.03
C TYR A 58 -8.15 -0.86 -7.16
N LYS A 59 -9.11 -0.72 -6.23
CA LYS A 59 -10.04 0.42 -6.21
C LYS A 59 -9.36 1.76 -5.88
N SER A 60 -8.18 1.75 -5.24
CA SER A 60 -7.45 2.97 -4.84
C SER A 60 -6.39 3.40 -5.86
N SER A 61 -5.75 2.44 -6.52
CA SER A 61 -4.57 2.64 -7.38
C SER A 61 -4.70 1.95 -8.75
N GLY A 62 -5.88 1.45 -9.13
CA GLY A 62 -6.10 0.78 -10.41
C GLY A 62 -5.18 -0.42 -10.63
N PHE A 63 -4.63 -0.54 -11.84
CA PHE A 63 -3.74 -1.64 -12.24
C PHE A 63 -2.39 -1.67 -11.52
N PHE A 64 -2.01 -0.63 -10.78
CA PHE A 64 -0.77 -0.62 -10.02
C PHE A 64 -0.76 -1.65 -8.86
N PHE A 65 -1.89 -2.30 -8.55
CA PHE A 65 -1.91 -3.46 -7.65
C PHE A 65 -1.01 -4.61 -8.12
N PHE A 66 -0.74 -4.72 -9.43
CA PHE A 66 0.23 -5.68 -9.96
C PHE A 66 1.65 -5.42 -9.46
N LEU A 67 2.03 -4.17 -9.18
CA LEU A 67 3.33 -3.85 -8.58
C LEU A 67 3.42 -4.34 -7.14
N LEU A 68 2.33 -4.21 -6.38
CA LEU A 68 2.24 -4.75 -5.03
C LEU A 68 2.38 -6.27 -5.05
N ILE A 69 1.69 -6.94 -5.97
CA ILE A 69 1.81 -8.38 -6.19
C ILE A 69 3.24 -8.74 -6.57
N PHE A 70 3.84 -8.04 -7.52
CA PHE A 70 5.23 -8.26 -7.94
C PHE A 70 6.22 -8.13 -6.78
N SER A 71 6.17 -7.03 -6.02
CA SER A 71 7.00 -6.82 -4.83
C SER A 71 6.79 -7.92 -3.80
N THR A 72 5.53 -8.32 -3.55
CA THR A 72 5.19 -9.44 -2.66
C THR A 72 5.84 -10.75 -3.11
N PHE A 73 5.74 -11.10 -4.40
CA PHE A 73 6.34 -12.32 -4.95
C PHE A 73 7.86 -12.29 -4.85
N CYS A 74 8.50 -11.19 -5.26
CA CYS A 74 9.94 -11.02 -5.20
C CYS A 74 10.48 -11.18 -3.78
N ASP A 75 9.95 -10.41 -2.82
CA ASP A 75 10.47 -10.41 -1.45
C ASP A 75 10.11 -11.68 -0.68
N TYR A 76 9.00 -12.34 -1.02
CA TYR A 76 8.69 -13.66 -0.47
C TYR A 76 9.78 -14.69 -0.81
N TYR A 77 10.14 -14.81 -2.10
CA TYR A 77 11.13 -15.78 -2.54
C TYR A 77 12.55 -15.38 -2.13
N ILE A 78 12.91 -14.10 -2.24
CA ILE A 78 14.21 -13.60 -1.77
C ILE A 78 14.35 -13.87 -0.26
N GLY A 79 13.32 -13.59 0.54
CA GLY A 79 13.31 -13.90 1.97
C GLY A 79 13.53 -15.38 2.26
N LYS A 80 12.86 -16.28 1.53
CA LYS A 80 13.09 -17.74 1.63
C LYS A 80 14.52 -18.13 1.26
N TRP A 81 15.08 -17.57 0.19
CA TRP A 81 16.45 -17.84 -0.22
C TRP A 81 17.49 -17.31 0.78
N ILE A 82 17.24 -16.17 1.42
CA ILE A 82 18.09 -15.64 2.50
C ILE A 82 18.06 -16.57 3.72
N TYR A 83 16.89 -17.07 4.08
CA TYR A 83 16.71 -17.96 5.23
C TYR A 83 17.39 -19.32 5.02
N ASN A 84 17.27 -19.90 3.82
CA ASN A 84 17.85 -21.22 3.50
C ASN A 84 19.36 -21.16 3.17
N SER A 85 19.92 -19.99 2.93
CA SER A 85 21.34 -19.84 2.57
C SER A 85 22.24 -19.87 3.81
N GLN A 86 23.22 -20.77 3.83
CA GLN A 86 24.28 -20.79 4.85
C GLN A 86 25.43 -19.82 4.55
N ASN A 87 25.58 -19.40 3.28
CA ASN A 87 26.64 -18.49 2.86
C ASN A 87 26.27 -17.03 3.13
N GLU A 88 27.06 -16.33 3.95
CA GLU A 88 26.83 -14.93 4.31
C GLU A 88 26.91 -13.96 3.12
N LYS A 89 27.86 -14.16 2.18
CA LYS A 89 28.00 -13.32 0.98
C LYS A 89 26.74 -13.41 0.11
N LYS A 90 26.21 -14.61 -0.08
CA LYS A 90 24.97 -14.84 -0.84
C LYS A 90 23.79 -14.13 -0.18
N ARG A 91 23.69 -14.20 1.15
CA ARG A 91 22.63 -13.50 1.91
C ARG A 91 22.71 -11.98 1.74
N LYS A 92 23.92 -11.39 1.86
CA LYS A 92 24.12 -9.95 1.64
C LYS A 92 23.73 -9.52 0.23
N TRP A 93 24.11 -10.31 -0.77
CA TRP A 93 23.74 -10.03 -2.17
C TRP A 93 22.22 -10.12 -2.40
N LEU A 94 21.55 -11.12 -1.81
CA LEU A 94 20.09 -11.24 -1.87
C LEU A 94 19.37 -10.06 -1.18
N VAL A 95 19.87 -9.58 -0.04
CA VAL A 95 19.35 -8.36 0.60
C VAL A 95 19.55 -7.15 -0.32
N ALA A 96 20.75 -6.99 -0.88
CA ALA A 96 21.03 -5.90 -1.82
C ALA A 96 20.12 -5.95 -3.04
N LEU A 97 19.85 -7.15 -3.59
CA LEU A 97 18.92 -7.34 -4.70
C LEU A 97 17.50 -6.92 -4.34
N SER A 98 16.96 -7.35 -3.19
CA SER A 98 15.64 -6.92 -2.74
C SER A 98 15.56 -5.42 -2.53
N VAL A 99 16.55 -4.83 -1.84
CA VAL A 99 16.60 -3.37 -1.60
C VAL A 99 16.67 -2.63 -2.93
N PHE A 100 17.47 -3.11 -3.88
CA PHE A 100 17.58 -2.51 -5.21
C PHE A 100 16.25 -2.55 -5.97
N ILE A 101 15.55 -3.70 -5.98
CA ILE A 101 14.24 -3.82 -6.64
C ILE A 101 13.22 -2.88 -6.00
N ASN A 102 13.11 -2.91 -4.66
CA ASN A 102 12.14 -2.11 -3.91
C ASN A 102 12.40 -0.60 -4.05
N LEU A 103 13.65 -0.16 -3.85
CA LEU A 103 14.01 1.25 -4.02
C LEU A 103 13.98 1.68 -5.48
N GLY A 104 14.25 0.79 -6.44
CA GLY A 104 14.12 1.07 -7.87
C GLY A 104 12.68 1.36 -8.26
N VAL A 105 11.74 0.53 -7.81
CA VAL A 105 10.29 0.76 -8.00
C VAL A 105 9.86 2.08 -7.35
N LEU A 106 10.31 2.34 -6.12
CA LEU A 106 10.00 3.59 -5.42
C LEU A 106 10.60 4.81 -6.13
N ALA A 107 11.85 4.74 -6.58
CA ALA A 107 12.54 5.80 -7.31
C ALA A 107 11.81 6.15 -8.61
N TYR A 108 11.44 5.13 -9.39
CA TYR A 108 10.71 5.29 -10.64
C TYR A 108 9.36 6.01 -10.43
N PHE A 109 8.55 5.56 -9.48
CA PHE A 109 7.21 6.12 -9.32
C PHE A 109 7.17 7.46 -8.58
N LYS A 110 8.06 7.64 -7.59
CA LYS A 110 7.99 8.80 -6.68
C LYS A 110 8.99 9.90 -7.01
N TYR A 111 10.14 9.55 -7.57
CA TYR A 111 11.27 10.47 -7.70
C TYR A 111 11.68 10.75 -9.16
N SER A 112 11.08 10.09 -10.16
CA SER A 112 11.44 10.31 -11.57
C SER A 112 11.35 11.77 -12.00
N TYR A 113 10.27 12.49 -11.67
CA TYR A 113 10.15 13.92 -12.00
C TYR A 113 11.27 14.75 -11.38
N PHE A 114 11.51 14.59 -10.08
CA PHE A 114 12.59 15.27 -9.37
C PHE A 114 13.97 14.98 -9.96
N ILE A 115 14.25 13.71 -10.29
CA ILE A 115 15.55 13.29 -10.86
C ILE A 115 15.75 13.90 -12.24
N VAL A 116 14.73 13.88 -13.09
CA VAL A 116 14.77 14.47 -14.44
C VAL A 116 14.94 15.98 -14.37
N ASP A 117 14.18 16.66 -13.52
CA ASP A 117 14.26 18.11 -13.33
C ASP A 117 15.64 18.53 -12.81
N ALA A 118 16.19 17.81 -11.82
CA ALA A 118 17.54 18.05 -11.31
C ALA A 118 18.60 17.84 -12.39
N ALA A 119 18.50 16.77 -13.19
CA ALA A 119 19.42 16.51 -14.30
C ALA A 119 19.33 17.58 -15.40
N ASN A 120 18.13 18.04 -15.74
CA ASN A 120 17.91 19.12 -16.70
C ASN A 120 18.57 20.42 -16.22
N GLN A 121 18.39 20.78 -14.95
CA GLN A 121 19.00 21.97 -14.36
C GLN A 121 20.53 21.88 -14.25
N MET A 122 21.07 20.72 -13.86
CA MET A 122 22.51 20.55 -13.66
C MET A 122 23.29 20.45 -14.97
N PHE A 123 22.73 19.80 -15.99
CA PHE A 123 23.45 19.47 -17.22
C PHE A 123 22.94 20.25 -18.45
N GLY A 124 21.98 21.16 -18.28
CA GLY A 124 21.38 21.91 -19.38
C GLY A 124 20.65 21.00 -20.39
N THR A 125 20.15 19.87 -19.93
CA THR A 125 19.48 18.87 -20.77
C THR A 125 17.97 19.12 -20.83
N SER A 126 17.30 18.51 -21.80
CA SER A 126 15.85 18.62 -22.03
C SER A 126 15.17 17.25 -21.97
N PHE A 127 15.55 16.44 -20.99
CA PHE A 127 14.91 15.15 -20.76
C PHE A 127 13.46 15.34 -20.33
N VAL A 128 12.58 14.50 -20.88
CA VAL A 128 11.16 14.47 -20.51
C VAL A 128 10.89 13.16 -19.78
N THR A 129 10.19 13.25 -18.66
CA THR A 129 9.77 12.06 -17.91
C THR A 129 8.78 11.25 -18.76
N ARG A 130 9.06 9.96 -18.97
CA ARG A 130 8.20 9.04 -19.71
C ARG A 130 7.80 7.86 -18.86
N ASN A 131 6.54 7.46 -18.96
CA ASN A 131 6.02 6.27 -18.30
C ASN A 131 6.28 5.03 -19.16
N TYR A 132 7.52 4.54 -19.11
CA TYR A 132 7.95 3.31 -19.78
C TYR A 132 7.09 2.07 -19.42
N LEU A 133 6.52 2.00 -18.22
CA LEU A 133 5.63 0.89 -17.84
C LEU A 133 4.29 0.95 -18.58
N ALA A 134 3.71 2.15 -18.73
CA ALA A 134 2.51 2.34 -19.54
C ALA A 134 2.77 2.05 -21.03
N GLU A 135 3.93 2.47 -21.54
CA GLU A 135 4.35 2.20 -22.93
C GLU A 135 4.47 0.69 -23.19
N PHE A 136 5.14 -0.03 -22.30
CA PHE A 136 5.25 -1.49 -22.37
C PHE A 136 3.89 -2.19 -22.26
N SER A 137 3.01 -1.74 -21.36
CA SER A 137 1.65 -2.27 -21.23
C SER A 137 0.82 -2.05 -22.49
N ASN A 138 0.88 -0.84 -23.07
CA ASN A 138 0.18 -0.51 -24.31
C ASN A 138 0.63 -1.39 -25.46
N LEU A 139 1.94 -1.66 -25.56
CA LEU A 139 2.50 -2.53 -26.59
C LEU A 139 2.06 -4.00 -26.42
N LEU A 140 1.98 -4.50 -25.19
CA LEU A 140 1.58 -5.89 -24.92
C LEU A 140 0.07 -6.13 -25.03
N THR A 141 -0.75 -5.18 -24.59
CA THR A 141 -2.20 -5.38 -24.41
C THR A 141 -3.06 -4.61 -25.40
N GLY A 142 -2.45 -3.74 -26.22
CA GLY A 142 -3.18 -2.82 -27.10
C GLY A 142 -3.93 -1.72 -26.33
N SER A 143 -3.63 -1.53 -25.03
CA SER A 143 -4.24 -0.49 -24.22
C SER A 143 -3.79 0.91 -24.64
N SER A 144 -4.55 1.93 -24.22
CA SER A 144 -4.28 3.34 -24.49
C SER A 144 -4.02 4.13 -23.20
N PHE A 145 -3.13 3.63 -22.32
CA PHE A 145 -2.74 4.36 -21.12
C PHE A 145 -1.92 5.59 -21.47
N ASP A 146 -2.09 6.68 -20.72
CA ASP A 146 -1.28 7.88 -20.85
C ASP A 146 0.18 7.58 -20.47
N THR A 147 1.08 7.70 -21.44
CA THR A 147 2.52 7.47 -21.28
C THR A 147 3.28 8.73 -20.87
N SER A 148 2.63 9.90 -20.89
CA SER A 148 3.26 11.19 -20.57
C SER A 148 3.35 11.44 -19.06
N LYS A 149 2.55 10.74 -18.26
CA LYS A 149 2.48 10.90 -16.81
C LYS A 149 2.74 9.60 -16.07
N ILE A 150 3.59 9.67 -15.06
CA ILE A 150 3.81 8.59 -14.10
C ILE A 150 2.81 8.79 -12.96
N PHE A 151 1.83 7.88 -12.87
CA PHE A 151 0.87 7.90 -11.78
C PHE A 151 1.48 7.27 -10.52
N LEU A 152 1.42 7.98 -9.39
CA LEU A 152 1.96 7.50 -8.13
C LEU A 152 0.97 6.55 -7.44
N PRO A 153 1.31 5.26 -7.27
CA PRO A 153 0.42 4.33 -6.58
C PRO A 153 0.32 4.69 -5.10
N VAL A 154 -0.90 4.66 -4.55
CA VAL A 154 -1.12 4.84 -3.11
C VAL A 154 -0.34 3.77 -2.35
N GLY A 155 0.28 4.14 -1.24
CA GLY A 155 0.94 3.18 -0.37
C GLY A 155 2.30 2.66 -0.85
N ILE A 156 2.82 3.12 -2.00
CA ILE A 156 4.09 2.61 -2.57
C ILE A 156 5.26 2.66 -1.59
N SER A 157 5.44 3.80 -0.90
CA SER A 157 6.48 3.92 0.11
C SER A 157 6.27 2.94 1.28
N PHE A 158 5.04 2.72 1.70
CA PHE A 158 4.73 1.87 2.85
C PHE A 158 5.07 0.41 2.57
N TYR A 159 4.52 -0.18 1.51
CA TYR A 159 4.81 -1.59 1.23
C TYR A 159 6.28 -1.81 0.88
N THR A 160 6.94 -0.86 0.20
CA THR A 160 8.39 -0.91 -0.10
C THR A 160 9.21 -0.99 1.19
N PHE A 161 8.99 -0.09 2.16
CA PHE A 161 9.74 -0.13 3.42
C PHE A 161 9.36 -1.33 4.29
N GLN A 162 8.11 -1.77 4.21
CA GLN A 162 7.61 -2.93 4.92
C GLN A 162 8.27 -4.24 4.44
N THR A 163 8.38 -4.45 3.13
CA THR A 163 9.05 -5.62 2.56
C THR A 163 10.57 -5.57 2.77
N ILE A 164 11.20 -4.39 2.66
CA ILE A 164 12.62 -4.22 3.02
C ILE A 164 12.85 -4.57 4.49
N SER A 165 12.00 -4.09 5.41
CA SER A 165 12.10 -4.41 6.84
C SER A 165 12.02 -5.93 7.06
N TYR A 166 11.09 -6.61 6.40
CA TYR A 166 10.99 -8.07 6.47
C TYR A 166 12.28 -8.76 6.01
N ILE A 167 12.84 -8.36 4.87
CA ILE A 167 14.08 -8.94 4.33
C ILE A 167 15.25 -8.74 5.28
N VAL A 168 15.36 -7.55 5.88
CA VAL A 168 16.39 -7.24 6.89
C VAL A 168 16.19 -8.09 8.16
N ASP A 169 14.96 -8.24 8.65
CA ASP A 169 14.65 -9.04 9.84
C ASP A 169 15.01 -10.52 9.63
N VAL A 170 14.71 -11.07 8.44
CA VAL A 170 15.10 -12.45 8.05
C VAL A 170 16.62 -12.57 7.90
N TYR A 171 17.28 -11.58 7.31
CA TYR A 171 18.75 -11.53 7.23
C TYR A 171 19.41 -11.48 8.61
N ARG A 172 18.83 -10.73 9.55
CA ARG A 172 19.31 -10.64 10.93
C ARG A 172 18.93 -11.85 11.80
N LYS A 173 18.20 -12.82 11.24
CA LYS A 173 17.65 -13.99 11.95
C LYS A 173 16.72 -13.60 13.12
N GLN A 174 16.15 -12.39 13.08
CA GLN A 174 15.16 -11.92 14.05
C GLN A 174 13.77 -12.47 13.73
N LEU A 175 13.56 -12.90 12.48
CA LEU A 175 12.32 -13.49 12.00
C LEU A 175 12.63 -14.68 11.09
N LYS A 176 11.87 -15.77 11.23
CA LYS A 176 11.87 -16.87 10.25
C LYS A 176 11.19 -16.40 8.96
N ALA A 177 11.69 -16.78 7.79
CA ALA A 177 11.00 -16.51 6.53
C ALA A 177 9.56 -17.07 6.57
N VAL A 178 8.60 -16.28 6.05
CA VAL A 178 7.18 -16.67 6.04
C VAL A 178 6.99 -17.89 5.16
N ASP A 179 6.32 -18.92 5.69
CA ASP A 179 6.14 -20.18 5.00
C ASP A 179 5.11 -20.09 3.86
N SER A 180 4.03 -19.33 4.05
CA SER A 180 2.90 -19.17 3.11
C SER A 180 2.94 -17.84 2.37
N ILE A 181 2.86 -17.87 1.04
CA ILE A 181 2.77 -16.65 0.23
C ILE A 181 1.47 -15.87 0.50
N ILE A 182 0.39 -16.57 0.88
CA ILE A 182 -0.88 -15.94 1.23
C ILE A 182 -0.73 -15.10 2.49
N ASP A 183 -0.02 -15.61 3.51
CA ASP A 183 0.20 -14.87 4.76
C ASP A 183 1.15 -13.69 4.54
N PHE A 184 2.18 -13.86 3.70
CA PHE A 184 3.08 -12.77 3.35
C PHE A 184 2.37 -11.69 2.53
N GLY A 185 1.59 -12.08 1.52
CA GLY A 185 0.79 -11.15 0.74
C GLY A 185 -0.26 -10.45 1.60
N PHE A 186 -0.89 -11.16 2.55
CA PHE A 186 -1.83 -10.54 3.48
C PHE A 186 -1.13 -9.46 4.32
N TYR A 187 0.06 -9.75 4.86
CA TYR A 187 0.88 -8.76 5.58
C TYR A 187 1.19 -7.53 4.72
N VAL A 188 1.71 -7.73 3.51
CA VAL A 188 2.12 -6.63 2.62
C VAL A 188 0.92 -5.81 2.13
N SER A 189 -0.20 -6.46 1.85
CA SER A 189 -1.39 -5.79 1.27
C SER A 189 -2.34 -5.21 2.31
N PHE A 190 -2.18 -5.49 3.61
CA PHE A 190 -3.21 -5.23 4.63
C PHE A 190 -3.77 -3.80 4.58
N PHE A 191 -4.97 -3.66 4.02
CA PHE A 191 -5.53 -2.36 3.64
C PHE A 191 -5.66 -1.33 4.76
N PRO A 192 -5.92 -1.69 6.05
CA PRO A 192 -6.02 -0.70 7.11
C PRO A 192 -4.71 0.05 7.37
N GLN A 193 -3.56 -0.56 7.01
CA GLN A 193 -2.24 0.05 7.20
C GLN A 193 -1.64 0.60 5.92
N LEU A 194 -1.97 0.01 4.76
CA LEU A 194 -1.30 0.27 3.49
C LEU A 194 -1.37 1.71 2.98
N VAL A 195 -2.42 2.47 3.32
CA VAL A 195 -2.63 3.83 2.80
C VAL A 195 -1.89 4.89 3.64
N ALA A 196 -1.95 4.79 4.97
CA ALA A 196 -1.48 5.84 5.88
C ALA A 196 -1.21 5.34 7.32
N GLY A 197 -1.06 4.03 7.52
CA GLY A 197 -0.74 3.47 8.84
C GLY A 197 0.76 3.60 9.17
N PRO A 198 1.15 3.49 10.45
CA PRO A 198 2.56 3.35 10.79
C PRO A 198 3.14 2.11 10.09
N ILE A 199 4.42 2.16 9.69
CA ILE A 199 5.09 0.99 9.09
C ILE A 199 5.21 -0.09 10.16
N VAL A 200 4.44 -1.16 10.03
CA VAL A 200 4.44 -2.27 10.98
C VAL A 200 5.48 -3.31 10.59
N ARG A 201 6.32 -3.69 11.55
CA ARG A 201 7.35 -4.72 11.35
C ARG A 201 6.71 -6.09 11.17
N ALA A 202 7.31 -6.88 10.29
CA ALA A 202 6.87 -8.25 10.03
C ALA A 202 6.96 -9.12 11.29
N ALA A 203 7.98 -8.87 12.14
CA ALA A 203 8.16 -9.57 13.40
C ALA A 203 6.99 -9.40 14.37
N ASP A 204 6.29 -8.26 14.32
CA ASP A 204 5.12 -7.99 15.18
C ASP A 204 3.83 -8.51 14.53
N PHE A 205 3.66 -8.33 13.22
CA PHE A 205 2.43 -8.65 12.51
C PHE A 205 2.28 -10.15 12.20
N ILE A 206 3.32 -10.77 11.64
CA ILE A 206 3.25 -12.14 11.12
C ILE A 206 2.84 -13.13 12.22
N PRO A 207 3.44 -13.14 13.44
CA PRO A 207 3.04 -14.09 14.47
C PRO A 207 1.55 -14.01 14.84
N GLN A 208 0.95 -12.82 14.79
CA GLN A 208 -0.48 -12.63 15.09
C GLN A 208 -1.39 -13.37 14.10
N ILE A 209 -0.96 -13.54 12.85
CA ILE A 209 -1.69 -14.32 11.83
C ILE A 209 -1.83 -15.80 12.25
N TYR A 210 -0.91 -16.31 13.08
CA TYR A 210 -0.86 -17.72 13.48
C TYR A 210 -1.60 -17.97 14.80
N GLN A 211 -1.94 -16.90 15.53
CA GLN A 211 -2.66 -17.00 16.80
C GLN A 211 -4.15 -17.32 16.57
N LYS A 212 -4.73 -18.02 17.56
CA LYS A 212 -6.17 -18.27 17.61
C LYS A 212 -6.89 -16.94 17.75
N TYR A 213 -8.00 -16.79 17.01
CA TYR A 213 -8.83 -15.62 17.12
C TYR A 213 -9.36 -15.47 18.55
N LYS A 214 -9.18 -14.27 19.11
CA LYS A 214 -9.74 -13.86 20.40
C LYS A 214 -10.07 -12.38 20.29
N LEU A 215 -11.30 -12.03 20.64
CA LEU A 215 -11.74 -10.64 20.72
C LEU A 215 -12.63 -10.50 21.96
N SER A 216 -12.12 -9.77 22.96
CA SER A 216 -12.91 -9.43 24.14
C SER A 216 -13.87 -8.28 23.85
N ARG A 217 -14.94 -8.16 24.65
CA ARG A 217 -15.86 -7.02 24.59
C ARG A 217 -15.13 -5.69 24.83
N TYR A 218 -14.10 -5.70 25.68
CA TYR A 218 -13.28 -4.52 25.95
C TYR A 218 -12.49 -4.08 24.72
N GLU A 219 -11.77 -4.99 24.06
CA GLU A 219 -11.01 -4.69 22.84
C GLU A 219 -11.92 -4.18 21.71
N PHE A 220 -13.11 -4.79 21.55
CA PHE A 220 -14.10 -4.34 20.58
C PHE A 220 -14.61 -2.92 20.89
N GLY A 221 -14.92 -2.62 22.15
CA GLY A 221 -15.32 -1.28 22.60
C GLY A 221 -14.21 -0.25 22.37
N MET A 222 -12.96 -0.60 22.65
CA MET A 222 -11.79 0.24 22.38
C MET A 222 -11.60 0.50 20.88
N ALA A 223 -11.82 -0.51 20.02
CA ALA A 223 -11.74 -0.35 18.58
C ALA A 223 -12.78 0.67 18.07
N ILE A 224 -14.04 0.55 18.50
CA ILE A 224 -15.10 1.52 18.16
C ILE A 224 -14.73 2.91 18.66
N PHE A 225 -14.26 3.03 19.91
CA PHE A 225 -13.85 4.31 20.49
C PHE A 225 -12.74 4.97 19.68
N PHE A 226 -11.71 4.23 19.25
CA PHE A 226 -10.62 4.76 18.43
C PHE A 226 -11.10 5.21 17.05
N VAL A 227 -12.00 4.45 16.43
CA VAL A 227 -12.61 4.81 15.15
C VAL A 227 -13.39 6.13 15.28
N LEU A 228 -14.29 6.24 16.25
CA LEU A 228 -15.08 7.46 16.48
C LEU A 228 -14.21 8.66 16.81
N ARG A 229 -13.22 8.49 17.70
CA ARG A 229 -12.26 9.55 18.04
C ARG A 229 -11.45 10.00 16.82
N GLY A 230 -11.04 9.06 15.96
CA GLY A 230 -10.35 9.36 14.70
C GLY A 230 -11.22 10.17 13.74
N LEU A 231 -12.49 9.79 13.58
CA LEU A 231 -13.45 10.51 12.75
C LEU A 231 -13.70 11.94 13.23
N ILE A 232 -13.89 12.14 14.54
CA ILE A 232 -14.06 13.48 15.12
C ILE A 232 -12.82 14.33 14.84
N LYS A 233 -11.62 13.81 15.10
CA LYS A 233 -10.37 14.53 14.83
C LYS A 233 -10.21 14.88 13.35
N LYS A 234 -10.55 13.96 12.44
CA LYS A 234 -10.43 14.24 11.00
C LYS A 234 -11.43 15.29 10.56
N ILE A 235 -12.72 15.09 10.82
CA ILE A 235 -13.79 15.90 10.24
C ILE A 235 -13.89 17.25 10.95
N MET A 236 -13.90 17.26 12.30
CA MET A 236 -14.15 18.49 13.07
C MET A 236 -12.91 19.35 13.24
N ILE A 237 -11.72 18.77 13.26
CA ILE A 237 -10.47 19.51 13.48
C ILE A 237 -9.68 19.60 12.17
N GLY A 238 -9.28 18.46 11.60
CA GLY A 238 -8.42 18.41 10.42
C GLY A 238 -9.02 19.09 9.19
N ASP A 239 -10.21 18.64 8.77
CA ASP A 239 -10.87 19.16 7.57
C ASP A 239 -11.39 20.59 7.79
N TYR A 240 -11.84 20.90 9.01
CA TYR A 240 -12.21 22.27 9.37
C TYR A 240 -11.02 23.24 9.26
N ILE A 241 -9.85 22.87 9.81
CA ILE A 241 -8.64 23.70 9.72
C ILE A 241 -8.16 23.80 8.28
N ALA A 242 -8.18 22.69 7.54
CA ALA A 242 -7.77 22.65 6.14
C ALA A 242 -8.58 23.66 5.31
N VAL A 243 -9.91 23.55 5.32
CA VAL A 243 -10.78 24.37 4.47
C VAL A 243 -10.84 25.84 4.91
N ASN A 244 -10.81 26.10 6.22
CA ASN A 244 -11.05 27.47 6.72
C ASN A 244 -9.79 28.30 6.89
N PHE A 245 -8.62 27.68 7.01
CA PHE A 245 -7.36 28.40 7.24
C PHE A 245 -6.33 28.07 6.17
N VAL A 246 -6.01 26.79 6.00
CA VAL A 246 -4.88 26.35 5.16
C VAL A 246 -5.17 26.62 3.68
N ASP A 247 -6.27 26.07 3.15
CA ASP A 247 -6.59 26.12 1.73
C ASP A 247 -6.78 27.56 1.24
N ARG A 248 -7.29 28.46 2.10
CA ARG A 248 -7.47 29.88 1.77
C ARG A 248 -6.14 30.62 1.61
N ILE A 249 -5.18 30.33 2.48
CA ILE A 249 -3.84 30.91 2.43
C ILE A 249 -3.09 30.37 1.21
N PHE A 250 -3.09 29.05 1.00
CA PHE A 250 -2.41 28.45 -0.15
C PHE A 250 -3.02 28.86 -1.50
N ALA A 251 -4.32 29.15 -1.55
CA ALA A 251 -4.96 29.66 -2.76
C ALA A 251 -4.58 31.11 -3.09
N ASN A 252 -4.29 31.94 -2.09
CA ASN A 252 -3.96 33.36 -2.28
C ASN A 252 -2.83 33.81 -1.34
N PRO A 253 -1.60 33.29 -1.50
CA PRO A 253 -0.52 33.53 -0.55
C PRO A 253 -0.15 35.01 -0.43
N ASP A 254 -0.23 35.78 -1.52
CA ASP A 254 0.13 37.20 -1.55
C ASP A 254 -0.83 38.10 -0.75
N MET A 255 -2.03 37.61 -0.39
CA MET A 255 -3.03 38.34 0.40
C MET A 255 -2.79 38.21 1.92
N TYR A 256 -1.80 37.42 2.34
CA TYR A 256 -1.46 37.20 3.74
C TYR A 256 0.01 37.57 3.96
N THR A 257 0.28 38.37 5.00
CA THR A 257 1.61 38.97 5.21
C THR A 257 2.65 38.04 5.83
N GLY A 258 2.27 36.82 6.22
CA GLY A 258 3.13 35.89 6.97
C GLY A 258 3.23 36.24 8.45
#